data_AF-X1UPR5-F1
#
_entry.id   AF-X1UPR5-F1
#
_cell.length_a   1.000
_cell.length_b   1.000
_cell.length_c   1.000
_cell.angle_alpha   90.00
_cell.angle_beta   90.00
_cell.angle_gamma   90.00
#
_symmetry.space_group_name_H-M   'P 1'
#
loop_
_entity.id
_entity.type
_entity.pdbx_description
1 polymer ?
#
loop_
_entity_poly.entity_id
_entity_poly.type
_entity_poly.pdbx_seq_one_letter_code
_entity_poly.pdbx_strand_id
1 'polypeptide(L)'
;MLDNAGFELVTDFMLADFMLSLRGPFARASEERANDIERRIHHVLQRVSEASKVANREENPSLLVVSKLHPPSDVMAAYHRTGQRHFGENYVQELVDKASVLPDDIHWFVRTWAIFFSL
;
A
#
# COMPACT_ATOMS: atom_id res chain seq x y z
N MET A 1 0.86 -30.75 -6.78
CA MET A 1 2.03 -30.51 -5.92
C MET A 1 2.23 -29.02 -5.91
N LEU A 2 1.83 -28.35 -4.84
CA LEU A 2 2.24 -26.96 -4.63
C LEU A 2 3.76 -27.01 -4.46
N ASP A 3 4.48 -26.20 -5.22
CA ASP A 3 5.91 -26.05 -5.10
C ASP A 3 6.27 -25.47 -3.72
N ASN A 4 7.51 -25.69 -3.28
CA ASN A 4 7.97 -25.16 -1.99
C ASN A 4 7.79 -23.63 -1.89
N ALA A 5 7.83 -22.92 -3.04
CA ALA A 5 7.59 -21.49 -3.11
C ALA A 5 6.14 -21.10 -2.73
N GLY A 6 5.13 -21.87 -3.17
CA GLY A 6 3.73 -21.64 -2.78
C GLY A 6 3.47 -21.92 -1.30
N PHE A 7 4.18 -22.87 -0.69
CA PHE A 7 4.08 -23.13 0.75
C PHE A 7 4.75 -22.02 1.57
N GLU A 8 5.96 -21.59 1.18
CA GLU A 8 6.67 -20.47 1.82
C GLU A 8 5.86 -19.18 1.77
N LEU A 9 5.22 -18.85 0.64
CA LEU A 9 4.38 -17.67 0.51
C LEU A 9 3.16 -17.73 1.45
N VAL A 10 2.48 -18.88 1.53
CA VAL A 10 1.33 -19.06 2.43
C VAL A 10 1.76 -18.94 3.89
N THR A 11 2.90 -19.53 4.26
CA THR A 11 3.45 -19.37 5.61
C THR A 11 3.89 -17.95 5.90
N ASP A 12 4.47 -17.22 4.95
CA ASP A 12 4.87 -15.82 5.13
C ASP A 12 3.67 -14.90 5.31
N PHE A 13 2.59 -15.12 4.54
CA PHE A 13 1.33 -14.41 4.74
C PHE A 13 0.70 -14.74 6.09
N MET A 14 0.69 -16.01 6.50
CA MET A 14 0.15 -16.42 7.82
C MET A 14 1.00 -15.93 8.99
N LEU A 15 2.33 -15.93 8.84
CA LEU A 15 3.28 -15.42 9.83
C LEU A 15 3.18 -13.91 9.96
N ALA A 16 3.03 -13.18 8.85
CA ALA A 16 2.76 -11.75 8.89
C ALA A 16 1.46 -11.48 9.66
N ASP A 17 0.38 -12.18 9.33
CA ASP A 17 -0.91 -12.04 10.01
C ASP A 17 -0.82 -12.39 11.52
N PHE A 18 -0.09 -13.44 11.86
CA PHE A 18 0.14 -13.86 13.25
C PHE A 18 1.02 -12.87 14.02
N MET A 19 2.14 -12.42 13.44
CA MET A 19 3.03 -11.42 14.04
C MET A 19 2.35 -10.06 14.19
N LEU A 20 1.43 -9.72 13.29
CA LEU A 20 0.56 -8.54 13.41
C LEU A 20 -0.46 -8.70 14.54
N SER A 21 -0.99 -9.91 14.79
CA SER A 21 -1.88 -10.16 15.94
C SER A 21 -1.19 -9.91 17.29
N LEU A 22 0.13 -10.07 17.36
CA LEU A 22 0.94 -9.77 18.56
C LEU A 22 1.08 -8.25 18.81
N ARG A 23 0.85 -7.41 17.79
CA ARG A 23 0.89 -5.94 17.91
C ARG A 23 -0.46 -5.32 18.34
N GLY A 24 -1.46 -6.14 18.71
CA GLY A 24 -2.79 -5.72 19.17
C GLY A 24 -3.88 -5.85 18.08
N PRO A 25 -5.17 -5.64 18.40
CA PRO A 25 -6.26 -5.80 17.45
C PRO A 25 -6.21 -4.69 16.38
N PHE A 26 -5.51 -4.98 15.29
CA PHE A 26 -5.53 -4.16 14.10
C PHE A 26 -6.92 -4.28 13.46
N ALA A 27 -7.70 -3.20 13.46
CA ALA A 27 -8.99 -3.19 12.78
C ALA A 27 -8.76 -3.50 11.30
N ARG A 28 -9.31 -4.61 10.79
CA ARG A 28 -9.24 -4.93 9.37
C ARG A 28 -10.30 -4.13 8.62
N ALA A 29 -9.98 -3.72 7.39
CA ALA A 29 -10.99 -3.15 6.50
C ALA A 29 -12.09 -4.20 6.25
N SER A 30 -13.33 -3.76 6.05
CA SER A 30 -14.40 -4.68 5.62
C SER A 30 -14.06 -5.28 4.26
N GLU A 31 -14.59 -6.47 3.96
CA GLU A 31 -14.34 -7.14 2.66
C GLU A 31 -14.79 -6.27 1.49
N GLU A 32 -15.95 -5.60 1.63
CA GLU A 32 -16.44 -4.64 0.64
C GLU A 32 -15.45 -3.49 0.42
N ARG A 33 -14.90 -2.92 1.51
CA ARG A 33 -13.91 -1.85 1.44
C ARG A 33 -12.61 -2.31 0.80
N ALA A 34 -12.12 -3.49 1.17
CA ALA A 34 -10.91 -4.08 0.59
C ALA A 34 -11.07 -4.30 -0.92
N ASN A 35 -12.20 -4.86 -1.35
CA ASN A 35 -12.52 -5.08 -2.77
C ASN A 35 -12.65 -3.77 -3.56
N ASP A 36 -13.20 -2.71 -2.95
CA ASP A 36 -13.25 -1.38 -3.58
C ASP A 36 -11.85 -0.78 -3.74
N ILE A 37 -10.99 -0.89 -2.73
CA ILE A 37 -9.59 -0.43 -2.79
C ILE A 37 -8.83 -1.15 -3.90
N GLU A 38 -8.89 -2.49 -3.92
CA GLU A 38 -8.25 -3.33 -4.94
C GLU A 38 -8.68 -2.93 -6.35
N ARG A 39 -9.99 -2.87 -6.59
CA ARG A 39 -10.56 -2.46 -7.89
C ARG A 39 -10.06 -1.08 -8.33
N ARG A 40 -10.03 -0.10 -7.43
CA ARG A 40 -9.58 1.26 -7.74
C ARG A 40 -8.11 1.30 -8.13
N ILE A 41 -7.26 0.58 -7.39
CA ILE A 41 -5.82 0.51 -7.69
C ILE A 41 -5.58 -0.15 -9.05
N HIS A 42 -6.20 -1.30 -9.33
CA HIS A 42 -6.07 -1.95 -10.63
C HIS A 42 -6.54 -1.07 -11.78
N HIS A 43 -7.67 -0.37 -11.61
CA HIS A 43 -8.16 0.57 -12.61
C HIS A 43 -7.17 1.70 -12.88
N VAL A 44 -6.51 2.26 -11.86
CA VAL A 44 -5.48 3.28 -12.04
C VAL A 44 -4.24 2.70 -12.71
N LEU A 45 -3.77 1.53 -12.31
CA LEU A 45 -2.62 0.86 -12.94
C LEU A 45 -2.86 0.58 -14.43
N GLN A 46 -4.08 0.17 -14.79
CA GLN A 46 -4.45 -0.04 -16.19
C GLN A 46 -4.37 1.26 -16.98
N ARG A 47 -4.94 2.35 -16.44
CA ARG A 47 -4.87 3.69 -17.08
C ARG A 47 -3.43 4.19 -17.22
N VAL A 48 -2.58 3.94 -16.22
CA VAL A 48 -1.16 4.30 -16.27
C VAL A 48 -0.44 3.50 -17.38
N SER A 49 -0.74 2.22 -17.52
CA SER A 49 -0.19 1.36 -18.58
C SER A 49 -0.61 1.83 -19.97
N GLU A 50 -1.90 2.14 -20.15
CA GLU A 50 -2.43 2.67 -21.40
C GLU A 50 -1.81 4.02 -21.77
N ALA A 51 -1.71 4.95 -20.81
CA ALA A 51 -1.08 6.25 -21.02
C ALA A 51 0.42 6.13 -21.35
N SER A 52 1.14 5.20 -20.70
CA SER A 52 2.56 4.97 -20.95
C SER A 52 2.82 4.42 -22.36
N LYS A 53 1.93 3.54 -22.86
CA LYS A 53 1.96 3.06 -24.25
C LYS A 53 1.73 4.20 -25.24
N VAL A 54 0.72 5.04 -25.01
CA VAL A 54 0.44 6.21 -25.86
C VAL A 54 1.63 7.19 -25.88
N ALA A 55 2.30 7.36 -24.74
CA ALA A 55 3.49 8.20 -24.60
C ALA A 55 4.79 7.52 -25.09
N ASN A 56 4.72 6.31 -25.67
CA ASN A 56 5.87 5.53 -26.13
C ASN A 56 6.98 5.36 -25.06
N ARG A 57 6.58 5.10 -23.81
CA ARG A 57 7.50 4.78 -22.72
C ARG A 57 7.76 3.29 -22.67
N GLU A 58 9.01 2.90 -22.49
CA GLU A 58 9.41 1.50 -22.31
C GLU A 58 8.91 0.92 -20.97
N GLU A 59 8.89 1.76 -19.93
CA GLU A 59 8.49 1.37 -18.58
C GLU A 59 7.35 2.22 -18.03
N ASN A 60 6.45 1.57 -17.29
CA ASN A 60 5.38 2.23 -16.56
C ASN A 60 5.96 2.97 -15.34
N PRO A 61 5.50 4.20 -15.05
CA PRO A 61 5.87 4.86 -13.81
C PRO A 61 5.32 4.11 -12.60
N SER A 62 6.06 4.19 -11.48
CA SER A 62 5.60 3.64 -10.21
C SER A 62 4.39 4.42 -9.67
N LEU A 63 3.38 3.70 -9.19
CA LEU A 63 2.20 4.30 -8.55
C LEU A 63 2.49 4.58 -7.07
N LEU A 64 2.35 5.83 -6.66
CA LEU A 64 2.37 6.24 -5.26
C LEU A 64 0.94 6.37 -4.73
N VAL A 65 0.52 5.45 -3.86
CA VAL A 65 -0.82 5.47 -3.26
C VAL A 65 -0.87 6.51 -2.15
N VAL A 66 -1.79 7.47 -2.23
CA VAL A 66 -1.91 8.54 -1.23
C VAL A 66 -2.90 8.11 -0.15
N SER A 67 -2.40 7.85 1.06
CA SER A 67 -3.16 7.26 2.15
C SER A 67 -3.55 8.25 3.25
N LYS A 68 -3.26 9.55 3.08
CA LYS A 68 -3.70 10.61 4.01
C LYS A 68 -5.19 10.46 4.35
N LEU A 69 -5.54 10.63 5.62
CA LEU A 69 -6.89 10.50 6.16
C LEU A 69 -7.53 9.10 5.99
N HIS A 70 -6.79 8.11 5.51
CA HIS A 70 -7.23 6.71 5.47
C HIS A 70 -6.64 5.94 6.65
N PRO A 71 -7.40 5.06 7.31
CA PRO A 71 -6.89 4.26 8.41
C PRO A 71 -5.79 3.29 7.95
N PRO A 72 -4.91 2.84 8.86
CA PRO A 72 -3.93 1.78 8.56
C PRO A 72 -4.55 0.53 7.92
N SER A 73 -5.80 0.21 8.24
CA SER A 73 -6.57 -0.90 7.68
C SER A 73 -6.70 -0.85 6.16
N ASP A 74 -6.88 0.35 5.61
CA ASP A 74 -7.02 0.57 4.16
C ASP A 74 -5.66 0.43 3.46
N VAL A 75 -4.59 0.91 4.11
CA VAL A 75 -3.21 0.74 3.63
C VAL A 75 -2.84 -0.73 3.59
N MET A 76 -3.19 -1.48 4.64
CA MET A 76 -2.97 -2.92 4.71
C MET A 76 -3.77 -3.69 3.65
N ALA A 77 -5.02 -3.30 3.41
CA ALA A 77 -5.83 -3.87 2.34
C ALA A 77 -5.18 -3.66 0.96
N ALA A 78 -4.71 -2.44 0.68
CA ALA A 78 -3.96 -2.16 -0.55
C ALA A 78 -2.67 -3.00 -0.63
N TYR A 79 -1.90 -3.07 0.46
CA TYR A 79 -0.65 -3.84 0.55
C TYR A 79 -0.85 -5.32 0.20
N HIS A 80 -1.80 -6.00 0.86
CA HIS A 80 -2.02 -7.44 0.67
C HIS A 80 -2.70 -7.77 -0.65
N ARG A 81 -3.71 -6.99 -1.06
CA ARG A 81 -4.51 -7.31 -2.25
C ARG A 81 -3.81 -6.97 -3.56
N THR A 82 -2.96 -5.94 -3.55
CA THR A 82 -2.38 -5.40 -4.81
C THR A 82 -0.86 -5.41 -4.85
N GLY A 83 -0.19 -5.80 -3.76
CA GLY A 83 1.26 -5.79 -3.67
C GLY A 83 1.87 -4.39 -3.59
N GLN A 84 1.07 -3.36 -3.31
CA GLN A 84 1.58 -2.00 -3.21
C GLN A 84 2.55 -1.84 -2.03
N ARG A 85 3.63 -1.10 -2.26
CA ARG A 85 4.67 -0.80 -1.27
C ARG A 85 4.96 0.70 -1.12
N HIS A 86 4.60 1.52 -2.11
CA HIS A 86 4.86 2.96 -2.08
C HIS A 86 3.61 3.71 -1.61
N PHE A 87 3.68 4.30 -0.42
CA PHE A 87 2.58 5.06 0.19
C PHE A 87 2.98 6.50 0.52
N GLY A 88 2.06 7.43 0.26
CA GLY A 88 2.27 8.86 0.42
C GLY A 88 1.41 9.46 1.54
N GLU A 89 2.06 10.18 2.46
CA GLU A 89 1.42 10.84 3.61
C GLU A 89 1.70 12.34 3.62
N ASN A 90 0.72 13.16 3.98
CA ASN A 90 0.92 14.61 4.04
C ASN A 90 1.54 15.09 5.36
N TYR A 91 1.29 14.36 6.46
CA TYR A 91 1.72 14.75 7.81
C TYR A 91 2.62 13.66 8.39
N VAL A 92 3.76 14.06 8.95
CA VAL A 92 4.75 13.13 9.53
C VAL A 92 4.16 12.32 10.67
N GLN A 93 3.31 12.91 11.53
CA GLN A 93 2.70 12.19 12.64
C GLN A 93 1.84 11.03 12.15
N GLU A 94 0.99 11.26 11.14
CA GLU A 94 0.14 10.22 10.56
C GLU A 94 0.97 9.09 9.93
N LEU A 95 2.09 9.43 9.28
CA LEU A 95 3.05 8.45 8.77
C LEU A 95 3.66 7.62 9.89
N VAL A 96 4.17 8.26 10.95
CA VAL A 96 4.81 7.57 12.08
C VAL A 96 3.83 6.61 12.76
N ASP A 97 2.60 7.08 12.99
CA ASP A 97 1.56 6.26 13.61
C ASP A 97 1.24 5.04 12.73
N LYS A 98 1.11 5.23 11.41
CA LYS A 98 0.88 4.13 10.45
C LYS A 98 2.06 3.17 10.36
N ALA A 99 3.28 3.69 10.24
CA ALA A 99 4.49 2.89 10.12
C ALA A 99 4.72 2.02 11.36
N SER A 100 4.31 2.46 12.55
CA SER A 100 4.45 1.68 13.79
C SER A 100 3.63 0.38 13.81
N VAL A 101 2.55 0.32 13.03
CA VAL A 101 1.58 -0.80 13.03
C VAL A 101 1.52 -1.56 11.70
N LEU A 102 2.21 -1.09 10.67
CA LEU A 102 2.21 -1.68 9.34
C LEU A 102 3.53 -2.42 9.05
N PRO A 103 3.60 -3.22 7.96
CA PRO A 103 4.83 -3.91 7.57
C PRO A 103 5.99 -2.94 7.33
N ASP A 104 7.18 -3.33 7.79
CA ASP A 104 8.39 -2.50 7.74
C ASP A 104 8.96 -2.35 6.32
N ASP A 105 8.50 -3.18 5.35
CA ASP A 105 8.89 -3.11 3.93
C ASP A 105 8.08 -2.07 3.13
N ILE A 106 7.22 -1.29 3.78
CA ILE A 106 6.53 -0.16 3.15
C ILE A 106 7.50 1.01 2.96
N HIS A 107 7.53 1.53 1.74
CA HIS A 107 8.25 2.73 1.37
C HIS A 107 7.35 3.96 1.52
N TRP A 108 7.60 4.73 2.57
CA TRP A 108 6.84 5.95 2.87
C TRP A 108 7.42 7.20 2.21
N PHE A 109 6.55 8.01 1.62
CA PHE A 109 6.91 9.31 1.02
C PHE A 109 6.11 10.42 1.68
N VAL A 110 6.80 11.36 2.32
CA VAL A 110 6.16 12.57 2.86
C VAL A 110 5.83 13.52 1.70
N ARG A 111 4.54 13.73 1.47
CA ARG A 111 3.92 14.57 0.44
C ARG A 111 3.62 15.95 1.00
N THR A 112 4.67 16.72 1.23
CA THR A 112 4.50 18.10 1.65
C THR A 112 4.25 18.99 0.43
N TRP A 113 3.03 19.54 0.30
CA TRP A 113 2.75 20.69 -0.58
C TRP A 113 3.28 22.02 0.01
N ALA A 114 3.84 21.97 1.21
CA ALA A 114 4.40 23.11 1.92
C ALA A 114 5.93 23.00 1.99
N ILE A 115 6.59 23.05 0.83
CA ILE A 115 7.85 23.78 0.85
C ILE A 115 7.40 25.21 1.13
N PHE A 116 7.47 25.59 2.41
CA PHE A 116 7.48 26.98 2.80
C PHE A 116 8.68 27.62 2.07
N PHE A 117 8.45 28.13 0.86
CA PHE A 117 9.14 29.33 0.46
C PHE A 117 8.58 30.43 1.35
N SER A 118 9.19 30.59 2.52
CA SER A 118 9.20 31.92 3.13
C SER A 118 10.01 32.79 2.17
N LEU A 119 9.30 33.66 1.45
CA LEU A 119 9.85 34.98 1.15
C LEU A 119 9.80 35.82 2.44
#